data_AF-A0A1V5W0U9-F1
#
_entry.id   AF-A0A1V5W0U9-F1
#
_cell.length_a   1.000
_cell.length_b   1.000
_cell.length_c   1.000
_cell.angle_alpha   90.00
_cell.angle_beta   90.00
_cell.angle_gamma   90.00
#
_symmetry.space_group_name_H-M   'P 1'
#
loop_
_entity.id
_entity.type
_entity.pdbx_description
1 polymer ?
#
loop_
_entity_poly.entity_id
_entity_poly.type
_entity_poly.pdbx_seq_one_letter_code
_entity_poly.pdbx_strand_id
1 'polypeptide(L)'
;MDKDRFDIQMIEFERKHFELNMEMALFVSDILQSFRDNYTELSSVITFCNAEGEYSSIEVTKIFFNKETLEIEVYVRGYEKPFSWDELDFSSRYVLMNEIHHRYKSNKIYNGLSDKGMH
;
A
#
# COMPACT_ATOMS: atom_id res chain seq x y z
N MET A 1 28.44 -27.28 1.29
CA MET A 1 27.38 -27.71 2.22
C MET A 1 26.75 -26.53 2.96
N ASP A 2 27.47 -25.74 3.77
CA ASP A 2 26.83 -24.62 4.48
C ASP A 2 26.46 -23.44 3.57
N LYS A 3 27.28 -23.15 2.55
CA LYS A 3 26.99 -22.14 1.53
C LYS A 3 25.73 -22.48 0.73
N ASP A 4 25.61 -23.74 0.28
CA ASP A 4 24.45 -24.21 -0.49
C ASP A 4 23.15 -24.13 0.33
N ARG A 5 23.23 -24.37 1.65
CA ARG A 5 22.08 -24.22 2.56
C ARG A 5 21.67 -22.76 2.73
N PHE A 6 22.63 -21.85 2.91
CA PHE A 6 22.35 -20.42 3.02
C PHE A 6 21.73 -19.88 1.72
N ASP A 7 22.28 -20.26 0.57
CA ASP A 7 21.78 -19.83 -0.74
C ASP A 7 20.34 -20.32 -0.97
N ILE A 8 20.03 -21.58 -0.61
CA ILE A 8 18.65 -22.11 -0.66
C ILE A 8 17.71 -21.31 0.25
N GLN A 9 18.14 -21.00 1.48
CA GLN A 9 17.33 -20.22 2.42
C GLN A 9 17.07 -18.80 1.91
N MET A 10 18.07 -18.19 1.27
CA MET A 10 17.93 -16.86 0.68
C MET A 10 16.91 -16.87 -0.47
N ILE A 11 16.98 -17.86 -1.35
CA ILE A 11 16.01 -18.03 -2.45
C ILE A 11 14.58 -18.21 -1.89
N GLU A 12 14.41 -19.04 -0.87
CA GLU A 12 13.10 -19.22 -0.24
C GLU A 12 12.58 -17.93 0.40
N PHE A 13 13.46 -17.14 1.01
CA PHE A 13 13.12 -15.86 1.61
C PHE A 13 12.70 -14.85 0.54
N GLU A 14 13.47 -14.70 -0.54
CA GLU A 14 13.14 -13.81 -1.66
C GLU A 14 11.82 -14.19 -2.32
N ARG A 15 11.54 -15.49 -2.48
CA ARG A 15 10.26 -15.97 -3.03
C ARG A 15 9.09 -15.56 -2.14
N LYS A 16 9.17 -15.82 -0.84
CA LYS A 16 8.11 -15.43 0.12
C LYS A 16 7.94 -13.91 0.18
N HIS A 17 9.04 -13.17 0.10
CA HIS A 17 9.00 -11.71 0.07
C HIS A 17 8.27 -11.22 -1.18
N PHE A 18 8.55 -11.79 -2.35
CA PHE A 18 7.84 -11.46 -3.58
C PHE A 18 6.34 -11.79 -3.51
N GLU A 19 5.99 -13.00 -3.05
CA GLU A 19 4.60 -13.42 -2.84
C GLU A 19 3.84 -12.45 -1.93
N LEU A 20 4.45 -12.06 -0.80
CA LEU A 20 3.85 -11.13 0.15
C LEU A 20 3.62 -9.73 -0.46
N ASN A 21 4.56 -9.23 -1.27
CA ASN A 21 4.38 -7.95 -1.96
C ASN A 21 3.21 -7.98 -2.94
N MET A 22 3.02 -9.10 -3.67
CA MET A 22 1.87 -9.28 -4.55
C MET A 22 0.56 -9.32 -3.77
N GLU A 23 0.51 -10.07 -2.67
CA GLU A 23 -0.67 -10.15 -1.81
C GLU A 23 -1.06 -8.79 -1.24
N MET A 24 -0.07 -7.98 -0.83
CA MET A 24 -0.30 -6.61 -0.37
C MET A 24 -0.90 -5.72 -1.46
N ALA A 25 -0.38 -5.79 -2.69
CA ALA A 25 -0.91 -5.01 -3.81
C ALA A 25 -2.35 -5.42 -4.18
N LEU A 26 -2.63 -6.74 -4.19
CA LEU A 26 -3.98 -7.26 -4.41
C LEU A 26 -4.95 -6.78 -3.33
N PHE A 27 -4.58 -6.92 -2.07
CA PHE A 27 -5.40 -6.48 -0.95
C PHE A 27 -5.71 -4.98 -1.00
N VAL A 28 -4.71 -4.15 -1.30
CA VAL A 28 -4.89 -2.69 -1.43
C VAL A 28 -5.78 -2.36 -2.63
N SER A 29 -5.55 -2.96 -3.79
CA SER A 29 -6.38 -2.69 -4.98
C SER A 29 -7.84 -3.13 -4.78
N ASP A 30 -8.09 -4.26 -4.11
CA ASP A 30 -9.45 -4.71 -3.75
C ASP A 30 -10.17 -3.70 -2.84
N ILE A 31 -9.48 -3.19 -1.81
CA ILE A 31 -10.04 -2.15 -0.94
C ILE A 31 -10.33 -0.88 -1.73
N LEU A 32 -9.37 -0.40 -2.54
CA LEU A 32 -9.52 0.83 -3.31
C LEU A 32 -10.70 0.73 -4.27
N GLN A 33 -10.84 -0.39 -4.98
CA GLN A 33 -11.98 -0.66 -5.88
C GLN A 33 -13.34 -0.67 -5.19
N SER A 34 -13.38 -0.87 -3.86
CA SER A 34 -14.62 -0.77 -3.08
C SER A 34 -15.06 0.68 -2.82
N PHE A 35 -14.17 1.65 -3.01
CA PHE A 35 -14.48 3.08 -2.92
C PHE A 35 -15.04 3.60 -4.24
N ARG A 36 -15.92 4.60 -4.16
CA ARG A 36 -16.71 5.13 -5.30
C ARG A 36 -15.86 5.47 -6.53
N ASP A 37 -14.67 6.01 -6.31
CA ASP A 37 -13.79 6.52 -7.36
C ASP A 37 -12.42 5.82 -7.38
N ASN A 38 -12.34 4.61 -6.81
CA ASN A 38 -11.12 3.81 -6.68
C ASN A 38 -9.96 4.50 -5.92
N TYR A 39 -10.24 5.53 -5.12
CA TYR A 39 -9.21 6.21 -4.32
C TYR A 39 -9.61 6.39 -2.87
N THR A 40 -8.60 6.61 -2.04
CA THR A 40 -8.77 7.21 -0.72
C THR A 40 -7.78 8.34 -0.55
N GLU A 41 -8.21 9.44 0.07
CA GLU A 41 -7.28 10.45 0.57
C GLU A 41 -6.62 9.90 1.83
N LEU A 42 -5.42 10.33 2.17
CA LEU A 42 -4.79 10.09 3.46
C LEU A 42 -3.84 11.22 3.81
N SER A 43 -3.35 11.22 5.04
CA SER A 43 -2.36 12.18 5.52
C SER A 43 -1.32 11.38 6.29
N SER A 44 -0.70 10.43 5.60
CA SER A 44 0.24 9.49 6.20
C SER A 44 1.65 9.88 5.81
N VAL A 45 2.51 10.02 6.82
CA VAL A 45 3.94 10.22 6.60
C VAL A 45 4.59 8.85 6.54
N ILE A 46 5.20 8.53 5.41
CA ILE A 46 6.04 7.34 5.26
C ILE A 46 7.50 7.76 5.16
N THR A 47 8.38 6.92 5.66
CA THR A 47 9.82 7.09 5.51
C THR A 47 10.31 6.00 4.60
N PHE A 48 11.04 6.38 3.57
CA PHE A 48 11.61 5.44 2.62
C PHE A 48 13.10 5.69 2.44
N CYS A 49 13.82 4.63 2.07
CA CYS A 49 15.21 4.74 1.63
C CYS A 49 15.23 5.07 0.13
N ASN A 50 15.80 6.23 -0.23
CA ASN A 50 15.92 6.61 -1.64
C ASN A 50 17.04 5.81 -2.34
N ALA A 51 17.18 5.99 -3.65
CA ALA A 51 18.21 5.30 -4.45
C ALA A 51 19.66 5.65 -4.04
N GLU A 52 19.86 6.75 -3.30
CA GLU A 52 21.16 7.21 -2.79
C GLU A 52 21.48 6.63 -1.40
N GLY A 53 20.56 5.86 -0.81
CA GLY A 53 20.71 5.27 0.52
C GLY A 53 20.33 6.21 1.66
N GLU A 54 19.74 7.36 1.36
CA GLU A 54 19.30 8.33 2.36
C GLU A 54 17.85 8.09 2.78
N TYR A 55 17.57 8.26 4.07
CA TYR A 55 16.23 8.18 4.61
C TYR A 55 15.50 9.50 4.38
N SER A 56 14.41 9.45 3.64
CA SER A 56 13.54 10.60 3.38
C SER A 56 12.13 10.32 3.89
N SER A 57 11.47 11.34 4.43
CA SER A 57 10.06 11.25 4.81
C SER A 57 9.22 12.03 3.82
N ILE A 58 8.13 11.41 3.37
CA ILE A 58 7.18 11.99 2.44
C ILE A 58 5.76 11.87 2.98
N GLU A 59 4.92 12.86 2.66
CA GLU A 59 3.52 12.88 3.06
C GLU A 59 2.66 12.39 1.89
N VAL A 60 2.06 11.21 2.06
CA VAL A 60 1.11 10.66 1.10
C VAL A 60 -0.25 11.29 1.33
N THR A 61 -0.78 11.92 0.28
CA THR A 61 -2.04 12.67 0.31
C THR A 61 -3.21 11.89 -0.26
N LYS A 62 -2.94 10.96 -1.18
CA LYS A 62 -3.96 10.17 -1.87
C LYS A 62 -3.36 8.88 -2.42
N ILE A 63 -4.13 7.81 -2.39
CA ILE A 63 -3.80 6.57 -3.10
C ILE A 63 -4.97 6.23 -4.01
N PHE A 64 -4.68 5.92 -5.27
CA PHE A 64 -5.66 5.66 -6.31
C PHE A 64 -5.31 4.38 -7.05
N PHE A 65 -6.30 3.55 -7.34
CA PHE A 65 -6.15 2.42 -8.22
C PHE A 65 -6.61 2.80 -9.62
N ASN A 66 -5.66 2.88 -10.55
CA ASN A 66 -5.91 3.17 -11.94
C ASN A 66 -6.35 1.89 -12.66
N LYS A 67 -7.64 1.82 -13.03
CA LYS A 67 -8.22 0.64 -13.70
C LYS A 67 -7.75 0.46 -15.14
N GLU A 68 -7.25 1.50 -15.79
CA GLU A 68 -6.78 1.42 -17.18
C GLU A 68 -5.38 0.80 -17.23
N THR A 69 -4.50 1.17 -16.29
CA THR A 69 -3.12 0.66 -16.21
C THR A 69 -2.97 -0.53 -15.27
N LEU A 70 -3.98 -0.80 -14.42
CA LEU A 70 -3.94 -1.78 -13.33
C LEU A 70 -2.86 -1.48 -12.28
N GLU A 71 -2.52 -0.21 -12.11
CA GLU A 71 -1.49 0.25 -11.18
C GLU A 71 -2.08 0.99 -9.98
N ILE A 72 -1.39 0.92 -8.86
CA ILE A 72 -1.70 1.71 -7.67
C ILE A 72 -0.80 2.94 -7.68
N GLU A 73 -1.40 4.12 -7.82
CA GLU A 73 -0.76 5.42 -7.83
C GLU A 73 -0.77 6.03 -6.42
N VAL A 74 0.40 6.47 -5.97
CA VAL A 74 0.62 7.07 -4.65
C VAL A 74 0.97 8.55 -4.83
N TYR A 75 0.03 9.41 -4.47
CA TYR A 75 0.16 10.86 -4.58
C TYR A 75 0.83 11.41 -3.32
N VAL A 76 1.87 12.20 -3.53
CA VAL A 76 2.74 12.71 -2.47
C VAL A 76 2.75 14.23 -2.51
N ARG A 77 2.65 14.87 -1.33
CA ARG A 77 2.72 16.32 -1.22
C ARG A 77 4.07 16.84 -1.75
N GLY A 78 4.00 17.83 -2.63
CA GLY A 78 5.19 18.47 -3.21
C GLY A 78 5.76 17.77 -4.45
N TYR A 79 5.16 16.66 -4.89
CA TYR A 79 5.53 15.97 -6.13
C TYR A 79 4.42 16.12 -7.17
N GLU A 80 4.79 16.46 -8.41
CA GLU A 80 3.82 16.63 -9.51
C GLU A 80 3.31 15.30 -10.07
N LYS A 81 4.14 14.26 -10.00
CA LYS A 81 3.82 12.92 -10.48
C LYS A 81 3.60 11.97 -9.30
N PRO A 82 2.59 11.08 -9.36
CA PRO A 82 2.45 10.04 -8.38
C PRO A 82 3.59 9.03 -8.51
N PHE A 83 3.93 8.41 -7.39
CA PHE A 83 4.79 7.24 -7.35
C PHE A 83 3.97 5.99 -7.68
N SER A 84 4.58 4.99 -8.29
CA SER A 84 4.00 3.65 -8.36
C SER A 84 4.14 2.97 -7.00
N TRP A 85 3.13 2.20 -6.61
CA TRP A 85 3.18 1.39 -5.39
C TRP A 85 4.43 0.52 -5.28
N ASP A 86 4.91 -0.02 -6.40
CA ASP A 86 6.08 -0.89 -6.43
C ASP A 86 7.41 -0.14 -6.28
N GLU A 87 7.41 1.18 -6.42
CA GLU A 87 8.58 2.03 -6.14
C GLU A 87 8.80 2.24 -4.64
N LEU A 88 7.79 1.92 -3.81
CA LEU A 88 7.88 2.05 -2.37
C LEU A 88 8.56 0.84 -1.73
N ASP A 89 9.40 1.10 -0.72
CA ASP A 89 9.94 0.03 0.09
C ASP A 89 8.84 -0.75 0.85
N PHE A 90 9.17 -1.97 1.25
CA PHE A 90 8.22 -2.87 1.91
C PHE A 90 7.59 -2.25 3.15
N SER A 91 8.39 -1.56 3.97
CA SER A 91 7.93 -0.87 5.18
C SER A 91 6.89 0.20 4.89
N SER A 92 7.13 1.03 3.88
CA SER A 92 6.22 2.10 3.46
C SER A 92 4.91 1.53 2.96
N ARG A 93 4.96 0.50 2.10
CA ARG A 93 3.76 -0.21 1.64
C ARG A 93 2.96 -0.78 2.79
N TYR A 94 3.61 -1.36 3.79
CA TYR A 94 2.94 -1.93 4.95
C TYR A 94 2.21 -0.86 5.78
N VAL A 95 2.83 0.29 5.99
CA VAL A 95 2.19 1.44 6.67
C VAL A 95 0.96 1.91 5.90
N LEU A 96 1.09 2.15 4.60
CA LEU A 96 -0.02 2.62 3.76
C LEU A 96 -1.17 1.60 3.70
N MET A 97 -0.85 0.32 3.54
CA MET A 97 -1.84 -0.76 3.54
C MET A 97 -2.67 -0.76 4.83
N ASN A 98 -2.01 -0.63 5.99
CA ASN A 98 -2.70 -0.58 7.27
C ASN A 98 -3.61 0.64 7.38
N GLU A 99 -3.16 1.81 6.96
CA GLU A 99 -3.97 3.04 6.97
C GLU A 99 -5.20 2.92 6.05
N ILE A 100 -5.03 2.39 4.83
CA ILE A 100 -6.12 2.12 3.89
C ILE A 100 -7.14 1.14 4.50
N HIS A 101 -6.65 0.06 5.11
CA HIS A 101 -7.49 -0.93 5.76
C HIS A 101 -8.26 -0.37 6.96
N HIS A 102 -7.62 0.47 7.78
CA HIS A 102 -8.28 1.19 8.86
C HIS A 102 -9.40 2.09 8.33
N ARG A 103 -9.16 2.85 7.26
CA ARG A 103 -10.19 3.68 6.62
C ARG A 103 -11.35 2.86 6.08
N TYR A 104 -11.07 1.74 5.40
CA TYR A 104 -12.09 0.82 4.92
C TYR A 104 -12.98 0.31 6.06
N LYS A 105 -12.37 -0.16 7.16
CA LYS A 105 -13.11 -0.63 8.33
C LYS A 105 -13.96 0.48 8.96
N SER A 106 -13.40 1.67 9.13
CA SER A 106 -14.13 2.83 9.65
C SER A 106 -15.35 3.14 8.76
N ASN A 107 -15.17 3.22 7.44
CA ASN A 107 -16.28 3.48 6.50
C ASN A 107 -17.36 2.39 6.57
N LYS A 108 -16.98 1.12 6.65
CA LYS A 108 -17.93 0.01 6.81
C LYS A 108 -18.71 0.07 8.13
N ILE A 109 -18.04 0.43 9.23
CA ILE A 109 -18.68 0.59 10.54
C ILE A 109 -19.67 1.77 10.50
N TYR A 110 -19.26 2.94 10.01
CA TYR A 110 -20.12 4.11 9.94
C TYR A 110 -21.37 3.87 9.07
N ASN A 111 -21.20 3.26 7.89
CA ASN A 111 -22.33 2.93 7.03
C ASN A 111 -23.24 1.87 7.67
N GLY A 112 -22.66 0.87 8.34
CA GLY A 112 -23.43 -0.13 9.09
C GLY A 112 -24.18 0.44 10.30
N LEU A 113 -23.73 1.57 10.85
CA LEU A 113 -24.43 2.31 11.91
C LEU A 113 -25.54 3.21 11.35
N SER A 114 -25.33 3.86 10.19
CA SER A 114 -26.38 4.65 9.54
C SER A 114 -27.58 3.79 9.10
N ASP A 115 -27.32 2.58 8.62
CA ASP A 115 -28.37 1.65 8.18
C ASP A 115 -29.22 1.12 9.35
N LYS A 116 -28.67 1.08 10.56
CA LYS A 116 -29.40 0.68 11.79
C LYS A 116 -30.17 1.81 12.45
N GLY A 117 -29.96 3.06 12.04
CA GLY A 117 -30.65 4.25 12.57
C GLY A 117 -31.96 4.60 11.86
N MET A 118 -32.38 3.82 10.85
CA MET A 118 -33.60 4.05 10.06
C MET A 118 -34.75 3.08 10.36
N HIS A 119 -34.76 2.47 11.55
CA HIS A 119 -35.87 1.63 12.03
C HIS A 119 -36.50 2.19 13.30
#